data_AF-A0A2W1LPF8-F1
#
_entry.id   AF-A0A2W1LPF8-F1
#
_cell.length_a   1.000
_cell.length_b   1.000
_cell.length_c   1.000
_cell.angle_alpha   90.00
_cell.angle_beta   90.00
_cell.angle_gamma   90.00
#
_symmetry.space_group_name_H-M   'P 1'
#
loop_
_entity.id
_entity.type
_entity.pdbx_description
1 polymer ?
#
loop_
_entity_poly.entity_id
_entity_poly.type
_entity_poly.pdbx_seq_one_letter_code
_entity_poly.pdbx_strand_id
1 'polypeptide(L)'
;MNRKRRIYALAVIGLLIIAALILLPDASTPEEKIEQAISSRDDSFVKLIHVETNEPYTYAFYRNQKQSAGLALLHVKNDDEIHVFGSIPTHQSSNGFSYGTGESQQLDQYVMYGLITNPQISRVDVSGEKAALVPGELDTLWYYISSQPFTSAEITAENQSGQVIFQKQLYK
;
A
#
# COMPACT_ATOMS: atom_id res chain seq x y z
N MET A 1 3.57 -52.47 31.39
CA MET A 1 2.56 -51.69 30.64
C MET A 1 2.28 -52.37 29.30
N ASN A 2 1.06 -52.86 29.07
CA ASN A 2 0.70 -53.67 27.90
C ASN A 2 0.89 -52.89 26.58
N ARG A 3 1.40 -53.54 25.53
CA ARG A 3 1.65 -52.95 24.20
C ARG A 3 0.46 -52.14 23.67
N LYS A 4 -0.76 -52.62 23.90
CA LYS A 4 -2.01 -51.91 23.54
C LYS A 4 -2.17 -50.57 24.26
N ARG A 5 -1.86 -50.50 25.57
CA ARG A 5 -1.93 -49.24 26.35
C ARG A 5 -0.89 -48.20 25.89
N ARG A 6 0.28 -48.65 25.42
CA ARG A 6 1.31 -47.76 24.83
C ARG A 6 0.82 -47.13 23.51
N ILE A 7 0.16 -47.91 22.66
CA ILE A 7 -0.38 -47.42 21.38
C ILE A 7 -1.51 -46.42 21.62
N TYR A 8 -2.43 -46.68 22.55
CA TYR A 8 -3.48 -45.71 22.89
C TYR A 8 -2.91 -44.41 23.48
N ALA A 9 -1.91 -44.50 24.36
CA ALA A 9 -1.28 -43.31 24.93
C ALA A 9 -0.59 -42.47 23.83
N LEU A 10 0.11 -43.09 22.89
CA LEU A 10 0.75 -42.39 21.76
C LEU A 10 -0.28 -41.76 20.82
N ALA A 11 -1.39 -42.44 20.54
CA ALA A 11 -2.46 -41.90 19.70
C ALA A 11 -3.10 -40.66 20.35
N VAL A 12 -3.35 -40.69 21.66
CA VAL A 12 -3.92 -39.54 22.40
C VAL A 12 -2.93 -38.37 22.44
N ILE A 13 -1.65 -38.64 22.69
CA ILE A 13 -0.60 -37.59 22.66
C ILE A 13 -0.51 -36.97 21.26
N GLY A 14 -0.54 -37.78 20.20
CA GLY A 14 -0.54 -37.28 18.82
C GLY A 14 -1.75 -36.38 18.54
N LEU A 15 -2.93 -36.75 19.01
CA LEU A 15 -4.16 -35.96 18.86
C LEU A 15 -4.11 -34.64 19.63
N LEU A 16 -3.52 -34.64 20.82
CA LEU A 16 -3.32 -33.43 21.63
C LEU A 16 -2.30 -32.48 20.99
N ILE A 17 -1.23 -33.01 20.37
CA ILE A 17 -0.25 -32.19 19.65
C ILE A 17 -0.89 -31.53 18.43
N ILE A 18 -1.70 -32.26 17.66
CA ILE A 18 -2.42 -31.70 16.51
C ILE A 18 -3.41 -30.61 16.95
N ALA A 19 -4.18 -30.86 18.02
CA ALA A 19 -5.10 -29.86 18.56
C ALA A 19 -4.35 -28.61 19.08
N ALA A 20 -3.19 -28.78 19.71
CA ALA A 20 -2.35 -27.67 20.17
C ALA A 20 -1.77 -26.85 19.01
N LEU A 21 -1.39 -27.50 17.89
CA LEU A 21 -0.91 -26.82 16.69
C LEU A 21 -2.00 -25.97 16.01
N ILE A 22 -3.26 -26.41 16.05
CA ILE A 22 -4.40 -25.67 15.49
C ILE A 22 -4.75 -24.43 16.34
N LEU A 23 -4.44 -24.46 17.64
CA LEU A 23 -4.73 -23.38 18.59
C LEU A 23 -3.62 -22.32 18.68
N LEU A 24 -2.54 -22.45 17.92
CA LEU A 24 -1.52 -21.41 17.87
C LEU A 24 -2.11 -20.15 17.22
N PRO A 25 -2.03 -18.98 17.87
CA PRO A 25 -2.47 -17.74 17.26
C PRO A 25 -1.65 -17.50 15.99
N ASP A 26 -2.32 -16.97 14.96
CA ASP A 26 -1.68 -16.57 13.73
C ASP A 26 -0.58 -15.55 14.06
N ALA A 27 0.67 -15.95 13.86
CA ALA A 27 1.84 -15.19 14.27
C ALA A 27 2.11 -14.00 13.34
N SER A 28 1.32 -13.86 12.27
CA SER A 28 1.53 -12.84 11.26
C SER A 28 1.27 -11.44 11.78
N THR A 29 2.23 -10.54 11.54
CA THR A 29 2.04 -9.11 11.86
C THR A 29 0.97 -8.49 10.96
N PRO A 30 0.37 -7.35 11.33
CA PRO A 30 -0.56 -6.64 10.46
C PRO A 30 0.04 -6.32 9.07
N GLU A 31 1.31 -5.97 9.02
CA GLU A 31 2.03 -5.71 7.76
C GLU A 31 2.14 -6.97 6.92
N GLU A 32 2.54 -8.11 7.51
CA GLU A 32 2.62 -9.40 6.80
C GLU A 32 1.26 -9.82 6.21
N LYS A 33 0.15 -9.53 6.91
CA LYS A 33 -1.19 -9.78 6.39
C LYS A 33 -1.52 -8.91 5.18
N ILE A 34 -1.15 -7.63 5.22
CA ILE A 34 -1.30 -6.71 4.08
C ILE A 34 -0.47 -7.21 2.89
N GLU A 35 0.78 -7.62 3.13
CA GLU A 35 1.66 -8.16 2.08
C GLU A 35 1.09 -9.42 1.44
N GLN A 36 0.56 -10.34 2.25
CA GLN A 36 -0.11 -11.55 1.77
C GLN A 36 -1.35 -11.21 0.95
N ALA A 37 -2.19 -10.29 1.42
CA ALA A 37 -3.39 -9.85 0.72
C ALA A 37 -3.03 -9.23 -0.64
N ILE A 38 -2.03 -8.35 -0.71
CA ILE A 38 -1.57 -7.76 -1.98
C ILE A 38 -1.01 -8.83 -2.90
N SER A 39 -0.12 -9.70 -2.40
CA SER A 39 0.51 -10.77 -3.19
C SER A 39 -0.51 -11.77 -3.77
N SER A 40 -1.65 -11.94 -3.11
CA SER A 40 -2.75 -12.78 -3.61
C SER A 40 -3.48 -12.19 -4.83
N ARG A 41 -3.38 -10.88 -5.04
CA ARG A 41 -4.05 -10.13 -6.13
C ARG A 41 -3.09 -9.60 -7.19
N ASP A 42 -1.85 -9.28 -6.81
CA ASP A 42 -0.80 -8.77 -7.68
C ASP A 42 0.45 -9.64 -7.52
N ASP A 43 0.66 -10.55 -8.46
CA ASP A 43 1.81 -11.47 -8.52
C ASP A 43 3.15 -10.76 -8.74
N SER A 44 3.09 -9.47 -9.12
CA SER A 44 4.26 -8.63 -9.31
C SER A 44 4.66 -7.88 -8.04
N PHE A 45 3.94 -8.05 -6.92
CA PHE A 45 4.32 -7.48 -5.62
C PHE A 45 5.75 -7.86 -5.22
N VAL A 46 6.48 -6.91 -4.61
CA VAL A 46 7.84 -7.11 -4.12
C VAL A 46 7.97 -6.75 -2.64
N LYS A 47 7.52 -5.55 -2.25
CA LYS A 47 7.58 -5.08 -0.86
C LYS A 47 6.63 -3.92 -0.60
N LEU A 48 6.18 -3.77 0.64
CA LEU A 48 5.55 -2.53 1.09
C LEU A 48 6.55 -1.36 1.09
N ILE A 49 6.03 -0.17 0.77
CA ILE A 49 6.74 1.11 0.84
C ILE A 49 6.23 1.88 2.06
N HIS A 50 4.90 1.97 2.19
CA HIS A 50 4.25 2.73 3.23
C HIS A 50 2.81 2.25 3.43
N VAL A 51 2.33 2.37 4.67
CA VAL A 51 0.95 2.08 5.03
C VAL A 51 0.40 3.28 5.78
N GLU A 52 -0.76 3.78 5.34
CA GLU A 52 -1.51 4.87 5.99
C GLU A 52 -2.90 4.36 6.32
N THR A 53 -3.38 4.55 7.55
CA THR A 53 -4.69 4.06 7.98
C THR A 53 -5.62 5.22 8.29
N ASN A 54 -6.66 5.37 7.46
CA ASN A 54 -7.77 6.30 7.67
C ASN A 54 -9.05 5.48 7.71
N GLU A 55 -9.56 5.22 8.92
CA GLU A 55 -10.73 4.36 9.10
C GLU A 55 -11.89 4.80 8.17
N PRO A 56 -12.54 3.84 7.49
CA PRO A 56 -12.46 2.40 7.70
C PRO A 56 -11.39 1.67 6.85
N TYR A 57 -10.49 2.40 6.16
CA TYR A 57 -9.57 1.81 5.19
C TYR A 57 -8.08 1.98 5.55
N THR A 58 -7.29 1.04 5.06
CA THR A 58 -5.83 1.09 5.07
C THR A 58 -5.33 1.20 3.64
N TYR A 59 -4.53 2.23 3.39
CA TYR A 59 -3.86 2.51 2.13
C TYR A 59 -2.46 1.90 2.18
N ALA A 60 -2.19 0.95 1.30
CA ALA A 60 -0.91 0.27 1.19
C ALA A 60 -0.23 0.63 -0.13
N PHE A 61 0.86 1.39 -0.02
CA PHE A 61 1.73 1.71 -1.14
C PHE A 61 2.83 0.66 -1.21
N TYR A 62 3.04 0.07 -2.39
CA TYR A 62 3.97 -1.03 -2.54
C TYR A 62 4.83 -0.89 -3.80
N ARG A 63 5.95 -1.61 -3.82
CA ARG A 63 6.80 -1.75 -5.00
C ARG A 63 6.44 -3.04 -5.73
N ASN A 64 6.42 -2.98 -7.06
CA ASN A 64 6.31 -4.18 -7.89
C ASN A 64 7.61 -4.49 -8.65
N GLN A 65 7.64 -5.64 -9.34
CA GLN A 65 8.79 -6.14 -10.10
C GLN A 65 9.24 -5.19 -11.22
N LYS A 66 8.35 -4.33 -11.72
CA LYS A 66 8.68 -3.29 -12.71
C LYS A 66 9.22 -2.01 -12.07
N GLN A 67 9.63 -2.08 -10.80
CA GLN A 67 10.02 -0.95 -9.97
C GLN A 67 8.95 0.16 -9.88
N SER A 68 7.70 -0.14 -10.21
CA SER A 68 6.59 0.82 -10.16
C SER A 68 6.03 0.90 -8.74
N ALA A 69 5.40 2.03 -8.38
CA ALA A 69 4.63 2.13 -7.14
C ALA A 69 3.19 1.70 -7.39
N GLY A 70 2.72 0.70 -6.67
CA GLY A 70 1.34 0.26 -6.62
C GLY A 70 0.58 0.87 -5.45
N LEU A 71 -0.74 0.92 -5.58
CA LEU A 71 -1.66 1.30 -4.51
C LEU A 71 -2.70 0.21 -4.31
N ALA A 72 -2.80 -0.27 -3.07
CA ALA A 72 -3.86 -1.14 -2.60
C ALA A 72 -4.62 -0.47 -1.47
N LEU A 73 -5.90 -0.82 -1.34
CA LEU A 73 -6.79 -0.37 -0.28
C LEU A 73 -7.42 -1.60 0.36
N LEU A 74 -7.33 -1.66 1.68
CA LEU A 74 -7.83 -2.77 2.50
C LEU A 74 -8.85 -2.24 3.50
N HIS A 75 -9.89 -3.03 3.79
CA HIS A 75 -10.85 -2.67 4.84
C HIS A 75 -10.32 -3.10 6.22
N VAL A 76 -10.21 -2.18 7.18
CA VAL A 76 -9.57 -2.42 8.51
C VAL A 76 -10.21 -3.57 9.30
N LYS A 77 -11.50 -3.84 9.07
CA LYS A 77 -12.23 -4.92 9.75
C LYS A 77 -12.31 -6.22 8.95
N ASN A 78 -11.93 -6.19 7.68
CA ASN A 78 -12.05 -7.32 6.77
C ASN A 78 -10.83 -7.33 5.84
N ASP A 79 -9.73 -7.86 6.36
CA ASP A 79 -8.42 -7.90 5.68
C ASP A 79 -8.46 -8.60 4.31
N ASP A 80 -9.51 -9.39 4.03
CA ASP A 80 -9.73 -10.10 2.77
C ASP A 80 -10.29 -9.21 1.63
N GLU A 81 -10.89 -8.06 1.97
CA GLU A 81 -11.42 -7.09 1.02
C GLU A 81 -10.33 -6.11 0.59
N ILE A 82 -9.54 -6.54 -0.38
CA ILE A 82 -8.48 -5.74 -1.01
C ILE A 82 -8.88 -5.25 -2.41
N HIS A 83 -8.65 -3.97 -2.64
CA HIS A 83 -8.80 -3.31 -3.93
C HIS A 83 -7.45 -2.77 -4.40
N VAL A 84 -6.95 -3.28 -5.54
CA VAL A 84 -5.71 -2.80 -6.16
C VAL A 84 -6.05 -1.82 -7.27
N PHE A 85 -5.55 -0.59 -7.16
CA PHE A 85 -5.84 0.49 -8.12
C PHE A 85 -4.89 0.49 -9.33
N GLY A 86 -3.81 -0.29 -9.27
CA GLY A 86 -2.79 -0.39 -10.30
C GLY A 86 -1.45 0.23 -9.87
N SER A 87 -0.53 0.39 -10.83
CA SER A 87 0.83 0.85 -10.55
C SER A 87 1.29 1.95 -11.48
N ILE A 88 2.04 2.91 -10.94
CA ILE A 88 2.69 3.99 -11.67
C ILE A 88 4.20 3.73 -11.84
N PRO A 89 4.73 3.86 -13.07
CA PRO A 89 6.14 3.60 -13.32
C PRO A 89 7.04 4.67 -12.69
N THR A 90 8.22 4.24 -12.24
CA THR A 90 9.27 5.07 -11.63
C THR A 90 9.97 6.01 -12.61
N HIS A 91 10.08 5.60 -13.88
CA HIS A 91 11.07 6.19 -14.81
C HIS A 91 10.46 6.97 -15.99
N GLN A 92 9.17 7.30 -15.96
CA GLN A 92 8.49 7.85 -17.14
C GLN A 92 8.48 9.38 -17.29
N SER A 93 9.01 10.14 -16.34
CA SER A 93 9.04 11.60 -16.47
C SER A 93 10.45 12.14 -16.63
N SER A 94 10.60 13.09 -17.55
CA SER A 94 11.84 13.87 -17.74
C SER A 94 12.22 14.70 -16.52
N ASN A 95 11.27 14.97 -15.61
CA ASN A 95 11.45 15.89 -14.49
C ASN A 95 11.64 15.16 -13.15
N GLY A 96 11.71 13.82 -13.18
CA GLY A 96 11.81 12.98 -11.98
C GLY A 96 10.59 13.05 -11.05
N PHE A 97 9.40 13.26 -11.61
CA PHE A 97 8.10 13.31 -10.93
C PHE A 97 7.06 12.46 -11.67
N SER A 98 6.54 11.42 -11.03
CA SER A 98 5.41 10.64 -11.55
C SER A 98 4.14 10.89 -10.73
N TYR A 99 3.00 10.62 -11.33
CA TYR A 99 1.70 10.69 -10.67
C TYR A 99 0.73 9.68 -11.28
N GLY A 100 -0.25 9.28 -10.48
CA GLY A 100 -1.41 8.49 -10.88
C GLY A 100 -2.55 8.72 -9.89
N THR A 101 -3.71 8.18 -10.25
CA THR A 101 -4.91 8.26 -9.42
C THR A 101 -5.40 6.86 -9.06
N GLY A 102 -5.83 6.68 -7.82
CA GLY A 102 -6.60 5.54 -7.36
C GLY A 102 -7.96 6.02 -6.90
N GLU A 103 -8.98 5.84 -7.72
CA GLU A 103 -10.34 6.33 -7.46
C GLU A 103 -11.34 5.18 -7.48
N SER A 104 -12.16 5.06 -6.44
CA SER A 104 -13.29 4.12 -6.37
C SER A 104 -14.53 4.83 -5.87
N GLN A 105 -15.48 5.06 -6.77
CA GLN A 105 -16.80 5.61 -6.42
C GLN A 105 -17.58 4.66 -5.50
N GLN A 106 -17.40 3.36 -5.64
CA GLN A 106 -18.07 2.36 -4.79
C GLN A 106 -17.63 2.47 -3.33
N LEU A 107 -16.35 2.80 -3.11
CA LEU A 107 -15.74 2.88 -1.77
C LEU A 107 -15.66 4.32 -1.26
N ASP A 108 -16.05 5.29 -2.08
CA ASP A 108 -15.90 6.74 -1.84
C ASP A 108 -14.45 7.14 -1.50
N GLN A 109 -13.47 6.54 -2.20
CA GLN A 109 -12.04 6.78 -1.97
C GLN A 109 -11.39 7.42 -3.20
N TYR A 110 -10.61 8.47 -2.97
CA TYR A 110 -9.96 9.25 -4.02
C TYR A 110 -8.52 9.59 -3.61
N VAL A 111 -7.56 8.98 -4.28
CA VAL A 111 -6.14 9.13 -3.97
C VAL A 111 -5.38 9.60 -5.19
N MET A 112 -4.52 10.59 -5.01
CA MET A 112 -3.43 10.88 -5.93
C MET A 112 -2.12 10.43 -5.30
N TYR A 113 -1.25 9.80 -6.08
CA TYR A 113 0.03 9.35 -5.57
C TYR A 113 1.06 9.28 -6.68
N GLY A 114 2.32 9.23 -6.28
CA GLY A 114 3.43 9.40 -7.19
C GLY A 114 4.78 9.09 -6.57
N LEU A 115 5.81 9.08 -7.41
CA LEU A 115 7.19 8.95 -6.97
C LEU A 115 8.00 10.16 -7.42
N ILE A 116 8.92 10.60 -6.57
CA ILE A 116 9.86 11.68 -6.80
C ILE A 116 11.27 11.08 -6.83
N THR A 117 11.94 11.18 -7.97
CA THR A 117 13.36 10.88 -8.13
C THR A 117 14.21 12.14 -8.29
N ASN A 118 13.58 13.29 -8.58
CA ASN A 118 14.28 14.56 -8.64
C ASN A 118 14.54 15.13 -7.24
N PRO A 119 15.80 15.20 -6.77
CA PRO A 119 16.12 15.63 -5.41
C PRO A 119 15.85 17.12 -5.16
N GLN A 120 15.58 17.90 -6.21
CA GLN A 120 15.23 19.31 -6.05
C GLN A 120 13.78 19.50 -5.61
N ILE A 121 12.91 18.53 -5.83
CA ILE A 121 11.51 18.60 -5.40
C ILE A 121 11.46 18.35 -3.88
N SER A 122 10.96 19.34 -3.15
CA SER A 122 10.82 19.27 -1.69
C SER A 122 9.37 19.40 -1.21
N ARG A 123 8.45 19.77 -2.10
CA ARG A 123 7.04 19.94 -1.79
C ARG A 123 6.18 19.50 -2.97
N VAL A 124 5.05 18.87 -2.65
CA VAL A 124 3.99 18.58 -3.60
C VAL A 124 2.69 19.10 -2.97
N ASP A 125 1.91 19.82 -3.76
CA ASP A 125 0.56 20.25 -3.40
C ASP A 125 -0.44 19.72 -4.42
N VAL A 126 -1.64 19.37 -3.94
CA VAL A 126 -2.80 19.01 -4.75
C VAL A 126 -3.90 20.02 -4.45
N SER A 127 -4.27 20.83 -5.45
CA SER A 127 -5.27 21.91 -5.30
C SER A 127 -4.96 22.89 -4.17
N GLY A 128 -3.67 23.16 -3.93
CA GLY A 128 -3.19 24.04 -2.86
C GLY A 128 -3.04 23.36 -1.49
N GLU A 129 -3.45 22.10 -1.34
CA GLU A 129 -3.25 21.33 -0.12
C GLU A 129 -1.97 20.49 -0.19
N LYS A 130 -1.24 20.46 0.92
CA LYS A 130 0.06 19.78 0.98
C LYS A 130 -0.11 18.26 0.97
N ALA A 131 0.57 17.60 0.04
CA ALA A 131 0.66 16.14 0.00
C ALA A 131 1.65 15.60 1.05
N ALA A 132 1.45 14.36 1.45
CA ALA A 132 2.40 13.63 2.28
C ALA A 132 3.62 13.21 1.45
N LEU A 133 4.81 13.24 2.06
CA LEU A 133 6.07 12.78 1.47
C LEU A 133 6.67 11.70 2.37
N VAL A 134 6.98 10.55 1.81
CA VAL A 134 7.60 9.41 2.50
C VAL A 134 8.94 9.12 1.84
N PRO A 135 10.07 9.52 2.44
CA PRO A 135 11.39 9.27 1.89
C PRO A 135 11.67 7.76 1.80
N GLY A 136 12.10 7.31 0.64
CA GLY A 136 12.66 5.98 0.42
C GLY A 136 14.15 6.04 0.06
N GLU A 137 14.77 4.88 -0.15
CA GLU A 137 16.20 4.80 -0.48
C GLU A 137 16.54 5.34 -1.87
N LEU A 138 15.64 5.13 -2.84
CA LEU A 138 15.87 5.46 -4.26
C LEU A 138 14.95 6.55 -4.80
N ASP A 139 13.81 6.75 -4.17
CA ASP A 139 12.79 7.72 -4.52
C ASP A 139 11.99 8.10 -3.27
N THR A 140 11.25 9.20 -3.36
CA THR A 140 10.28 9.62 -2.34
C THR A 140 8.88 9.35 -2.85
N LEU A 141 8.10 8.57 -2.10
CA LEU A 141 6.67 8.43 -2.34
C LEU A 141 5.98 9.74 -1.95
N TRP A 142 5.06 10.19 -2.77
CA TRP A 142 4.11 11.23 -2.37
C TRP A 142 2.68 10.74 -2.56
N TYR A 143 1.79 11.20 -1.70
CA TYR A 143 0.37 10.90 -1.82
C TYR A 143 -0.52 11.99 -1.22
N TYR A 144 -1.73 12.07 -1.72
CA TYR A 144 -2.81 12.92 -1.23
C TYR A 144 -4.11 12.14 -1.28
N ILE A 145 -4.79 12.04 -0.14
CA ILE A 145 -6.06 11.34 0.02
C ILE A 145 -7.14 12.42 0.17
N SER A 146 -8.11 12.44 -0.74
CA SER A 146 -9.22 13.38 -0.70
C SER A 146 -10.47 12.75 -0.13
N SER A 147 -11.25 13.55 0.59
CA SER A 147 -12.61 13.20 1.03
C SER A 147 -13.66 13.43 -0.05
N GLN A 148 -13.28 13.99 -1.21
CA GLN A 148 -14.19 14.28 -2.31
C GLN A 148 -13.62 13.77 -3.64
N PRO A 149 -14.49 13.42 -4.60
CA PRO A 149 -14.05 13.12 -5.96
C PRO A 149 -13.26 14.27 -6.56
N PHE A 150 -12.22 13.94 -7.32
CA PHE A 150 -11.45 14.92 -8.09
C PHE A 150 -12.27 15.42 -9.28
N THR A 151 -13.08 16.45 -9.07
CA THR A 151 -13.81 17.14 -10.15
C THR A 151 -12.90 18.06 -10.96
N SER A 152 -11.92 18.66 -10.30
CA SER A 152 -10.79 19.40 -10.87
C SER A 152 -9.66 19.37 -9.85
N ALA A 153 -8.45 19.09 -10.30
CA ALA A 153 -7.28 19.09 -9.43
C ALA A 153 -6.06 19.68 -10.14
N GLU A 154 -5.24 20.40 -9.39
CA GLU A 154 -3.94 20.86 -9.85
C GLU A 154 -2.86 20.20 -9.01
N ILE A 155 -1.93 19.48 -9.64
CA ILE A 155 -0.74 18.97 -8.98
C ILE A 155 0.39 19.96 -9.23
N THR A 156 1.00 20.45 -8.16
CA THR A 156 2.18 21.33 -8.22
C THR A 156 3.31 20.71 -7.42
N ALA A 157 4.49 20.61 -8.01
CA ALA A 157 5.71 20.19 -7.31
C ALA A 157 6.75 21.31 -7.33
N GLU A 158 7.27 21.65 -6.16
CA GLU A 158 8.14 22.81 -5.95
C GLU A 158 9.47 22.41 -5.31
N ASN A 159 10.49 23.23 -5.56
CA ASN A 159 11.74 23.17 -4.83
C ASN A 159 11.71 23.96 -3.52
N GLN A 160 12.82 23.96 -2.79
CA GLN A 160 12.94 24.63 -1.50
C GLN A 160 12.78 26.17 -1.58
N SER A 161 12.99 26.77 -2.76
CA SER A 161 12.78 28.20 -2.98
C SER A 161 11.37 28.55 -3.45
N GLY A 162 10.46 27.58 -3.55
CA GLY A 162 9.09 27.77 -4.05
C GLY A 162 9.01 27.90 -5.58
N GLN A 163 10.05 27.51 -6.31
CA GLN A 163 10.00 27.45 -7.76
C GLN A 163 9.27 26.17 -8.19
N VAL A 164 8.27 26.33 -9.04
CA VAL A 164 7.52 25.22 -9.63
C VAL A 164 8.40 24.46 -10.62
N ILE A 165 8.61 23.17 -10.34
CA ILE A 165 9.32 22.21 -11.21
C ILE A 165 8.34 21.44 -12.09
N PHE A 166 7.16 21.16 -11.56
CA PHE A 166 6.09 20.45 -12.25
C PHE A 166 4.75 21.06 -11.90
N GLN A 167 3.89 21.20 -12.90
CA GLN A 167 2.51 21.64 -12.72
C GLN A 167 1.62 20.91 -13.72
N LYS A 168 0.47 20.42 -13.25
CA LYS A 168 -0.49 19.73 -14.09
C LYS A 168 -1.92 19.93 -13.60
N GLN A 169 -2.77 20.47 -14.47
CA GLN A 169 -4.21 20.41 -14.30
C GLN A 169 -4.75 19.04 -14.73
N LEU A 170 -5.56 18.44 -13.86
CA LEU A 170 -6.29 17.19 -14.05
C LEU A 170 -7.79 17.47 -14.05
N TYR A 171 -8.48 16.77 -14.96
CA TYR A 171 -9.92 16.87 -15.20
C TYR A 171 -10.35 18.29 -15.69
N LYS A 172 -11.30 18.33 -16.63
CA LYS A 172 -11.80 19.57 -17.26
C LYS A 172 -13.31 19.53 -17.37
#